data_AF-A0A2H0LVY3-F1
#
_entry.id   AF-A0A2H0LVY3-F1
#
_cell.length_a   1.000
_cell.length_b   1.000
_cell.length_c   1.000
_cell.angle_alpha   90.00
_cell.angle_beta   90.00
_cell.angle_gamma   90.00
#
_symmetry.space_group_name_H-M   'P 1'
#
loop_
_entity.id
_entity.type
_entity.pdbx_description
1 polymer ?
#
loop_
_entity_poly.entity_id
_entity_poly.type
_entity_poly.pdbx_seq_one_letter_code
_entity_poly.pdbx_strand_id
1 'polypeptide(L)'
;MDKFLYTQKQEEDFKRHEDQCLRCGSCCGAYDGDPCRNLVKISAAQYQCKDYEHRIGQQMTVSGKHFACIPIRVFLTFNSGYPNCAYSKKI
;
A
#
# COMPACT_ATOMS: atom_id res chain seq x y z
N MET A 1 -18.23 25.73 -4.71
CA MET A 1 -17.59 24.60 -4.00
C MET A 1 -16.16 25.03 -3.73
N ASP A 2 -15.82 25.31 -2.47
CA ASP A 2 -14.48 25.82 -2.11
C ASP A 2 -13.43 24.72 -2.34
N LYS A 3 -12.64 24.87 -3.41
CA LYS A 3 -11.68 23.86 -3.88
C LYS A 3 -10.67 23.49 -2.80
N PHE A 4 -10.33 24.43 -1.91
CA PHE A 4 -9.40 24.25 -0.80
C PHE A 4 -9.94 23.30 0.29
N LEU A 5 -11.20 23.47 0.69
CA LEU A 5 -11.84 22.58 1.70
C LEU A 5 -12.02 21.16 1.17
N TYR A 6 -12.29 21.03 -0.13
CA TYR A 6 -12.42 19.73 -0.79
C TYR A 6 -11.10 18.96 -0.80
N THR A 7 -9.98 19.60 -1.12
CA THR A 7 -8.66 18.96 -1.14
C THR A 7 -8.22 18.51 0.25
N GLN A 8 -8.39 19.35 1.28
CA GLN A 8 -8.03 18.98 2.65
C GLN A 8 -8.78 17.73 3.12
N LYS A 9 -10.10 17.69 2.88
CA LYS A 9 -10.91 16.52 3.25
C LYS A 9 -10.45 15.24 2.54
N GLN A 10 -10.04 15.33 1.27
CA GLN A 10 -9.50 14.19 0.55
C GLN A 10 -8.16 13.70 1.12
N GLU A 11 -7.29 14.60 1.55
CA GLU A 11 -6.02 14.26 2.18
C GLU A 11 -6.21 13.62 3.56
N GLU A 12 -7.15 14.11 4.36
CA GLU A 12 -7.52 13.52 5.65
C GLU A 12 -8.11 12.12 5.47
N ASP A 13 -9.04 11.96 4.54
CA ASP A 13 -9.60 10.66 4.19
C ASP A 13 -8.50 9.73 3.67
N PHE A 14 -7.56 10.22 2.86
CA PHE A 14 -6.41 9.43 2.40
C PHE A 14 -5.57 8.93 3.58
N LYS A 15 -5.13 9.83 4.46
CA LYS A 15 -4.36 9.46 5.66
C LYS A 15 -5.10 8.44 6.53
N ARG A 16 -6.40 8.64 6.77
CA ARG A 16 -7.21 7.71 7.57
C ARG A 16 -7.28 6.29 6.98
N HIS A 17 -7.31 6.16 5.65
CA HIS A 17 -7.28 4.84 5.01
C HIS A 17 -5.87 4.22 5.06
N GLU A 18 -4.84 5.03 4.89
CA GLU A 18 -3.45 4.57 4.95
C GLU A 18 -3.02 4.16 6.36
N ASP A 19 -3.50 4.84 7.39
CA ASP A 19 -3.22 4.51 8.80
C ASP A 19 -3.78 3.15 9.22
N GLN A 20 -4.77 2.64 8.51
CA GLN A 20 -5.28 1.29 8.77
C GLN A 20 -4.22 0.22 8.40
N CYS A 21 -3.16 0.58 7.65
CA CYS A 21 -2.23 -0.38 7.05
C CYS A 21 -1.52 -1.18 8.13
N LEU A 22 -1.77 -2.48 8.22
CA LEU A 22 -1.03 -3.35 9.15
C LEU A 22 0.42 -3.64 8.73
N ARG A 23 0.86 -3.06 7.60
CA ARG A 23 2.21 -3.25 7.03
C ARG A 23 2.62 -4.73 6.91
N CYS A 24 1.66 -5.57 6.55
CA CYS A 24 1.81 -7.01 6.37
C CYS A 24 2.71 -7.40 5.18
N GLY A 25 3.04 -6.45 4.29
CA GLY A 25 3.91 -6.67 3.14
C GLY A 25 3.23 -7.36 1.94
N SER A 26 2.01 -7.87 2.08
CA SER A 26 1.31 -8.65 1.05
C SER A 26 1.07 -7.86 -0.24
N CYS A 27 0.55 -6.63 -0.14
CA CYS A 27 0.38 -5.76 -1.31
C CYS A 27 1.70 -5.25 -1.92
N CYS A 28 2.82 -5.45 -1.22
CA CYS A 28 4.16 -5.05 -1.66
C CYS A 28 4.99 -6.23 -2.19
N GLY A 29 4.38 -7.41 -2.36
CA GLY A 29 5.06 -8.58 -2.93
C GLY A 29 5.86 -9.41 -1.91
N ALA A 30 5.66 -9.23 -0.60
CA ALA A 30 6.41 -9.97 0.42
C ALA A 30 6.26 -11.50 0.33
N TYR A 31 5.13 -11.98 -0.19
CA TYR A 31 4.80 -13.40 -0.32
C TYR A 31 4.88 -13.91 -1.76
N ASP A 32 5.04 -13.01 -2.74
CA ASP A 32 5.08 -13.33 -4.18
C ASP A 32 6.49 -13.74 -4.66
N GLY A 33 7.46 -13.81 -3.75
CA GLY A 33 8.86 -14.15 -4.04
C GLY A 33 9.67 -13.00 -4.64
N ASP A 34 9.01 -11.93 -5.11
CA ASP A 34 9.62 -10.77 -5.74
C ASP A 34 9.08 -9.45 -5.14
N PRO A 35 9.53 -9.06 -3.93
CA PRO A 35 9.01 -7.90 -3.24
C PRO A 35 9.44 -6.60 -3.92
N CYS A 36 8.72 -5.52 -3.60
CA CYS A 36 9.13 -4.16 -3.91
C CYS A 36 10.54 -3.87 -3.36
N ARG A 37 11.38 -3.20 -4.15
CA ARG A 37 12.75 -2.82 -3.76
C ARG A 37 12.81 -1.97 -2.49
N ASN A 38 11.76 -1.18 -2.25
CA ASN A 38 11.66 -0.30 -1.08
C ASN A 38 11.10 -1.00 0.16
N LEU A 39 10.67 -2.26 0.04
CA LEU A 39 10.14 -3.05 1.14
C LEU A 39 11.28 -3.59 2.02
N VAL A 40 11.15 -3.36 3.32
CA VAL A 40 12.08 -3.83 4.34
C VAL A 40 11.34 -4.70 5.32
N LYS A 41 11.91 -5.84 5.68
CA LYS A 41 11.39 -6.68 6.76
C LYS A 41 11.90 -6.14 8.10
N ILE A 42 10.99 -5.77 9.00
CA ILE A 42 11.31 -5.29 10.35
C ILE A 42 11.28 -6.44 11.35
N SER A 43 10.28 -7.33 11.24
CA SER A 43 10.11 -8.47 12.13
C SER A 43 9.61 -9.69 11.36
N ALA A 44 9.38 -10.81 12.04
CA ALA A 44 8.94 -12.06 11.42
C ALA A 44 7.72 -11.89 10.50
N ALA A 45 6.79 -10.99 10.84
CA ALA A 45 5.53 -10.75 10.11
C ALA A 45 5.27 -9.28 9.76
N GLN A 46 6.21 -8.36 10.04
CA GLN A 46 6.02 -6.92 9.82
C GLN A 46 7.03 -6.38 8.83
N TYR A 47 6.54 -5.62 7.87
CA TYR A 47 7.32 -4.98 6.82
C TYR A 47 7.15 -3.46 6.90
N GLN A 48 8.02 -2.72 6.23
CA GLN A 48 7.91 -1.27 6.09
C GLN A 48 8.46 -0.84 4.74
N CYS A 49 7.79 0.11 4.11
CA CYS A 49 8.35 0.81 2.96
C CYS A 49 9.32 1.89 3.46
N LYS A 50 10.56 1.89 2.95
CA LYS A 50 11.53 2.97 3.22
C LYS A 50 11.05 4.31 2.69
N ASP A 51 10.42 4.29 1.52
CA ASP A 51 9.86 5.45 0.87
C ASP A 51 8.34 5.39 0.95
N TYR A 52 7.80 5.41 2.16
CA TYR A 52 6.35 5.33 2.34
C TYR A 52 5.68 6.57 1.75
N GLU A 53 6.21 7.77 1.99
CA GLU A 53 5.58 9.03 1.54
C GLU A 53 5.44 9.15 0.02
N HIS A 54 6.40 8.64 -0.76
CA HIS A 54 6.35 8.64 -2.23
C HIS A 54 6.09 7.26 -2.84
N ARG A 55 5.54 6.32 -2.05
CA ARG A 55 5.30 4.95 -2.53
C ARG A 55 4.31 4.89 -3.69
N ILE A 56 3.33 5.80 -3.73
CA ILE A 56 2.20 5.73 -4.66
C ILE A 56 2.68 6.09 -6.07
N GLY A 57 2.36 5.23 -7.04
CA GLY A 57 2.79 5.36 -8.43
C GLY A 57 3.67 4.21 -8.88
N GLN A 58 4.48 4.45 -9.90
CA GLN A 58 5.37 3.43 -10.47
C GLN A 58 6.49 3.07 -9.50
N GLN A 59 6.61 1.78 -9.21
CA GLN A 59 7.60 1.20 -8.33
C GLN A 59 8.26 0.00 -9.02
N MET A 60 9.37 -0.46 -8.46
CA MET A 60 10.17 -1.54 -9.02
C MET A 60 10.42 -2.63 -7.97
N THR A 61 10.33 -3.89 -8.38
CA THR A 61 10.67 -5.05 -7.55
C THR A 61 12.18 -5.30 -7.50
N VAL A 62 12.62 -6.21 -6.64
CA VAL A 62 14.04 -6.59 -6.51
C VAL A 62 14.56 -7.23 -7.81
N SER A 63 13.74 -7.99 -8.55
CA SER A 63 14.12 -8.54 -9.86
C SER A 63 14.00 -7.56 -11.03
N GLY A 64 13.59 -6.31 -10.79
CA GLY A 64 13.53 -5.26 -11.80
C GLY A 64 12.19 -5.15 -12.55
N LYS A 65 11.13 -5.82 -12.09
CA LYS A 65 9.79 -5.67 -12.66
C LYS A 65 9.16 -4.36 -12.20
N HIS A 66 8.47 -3.70 -13.11
CA HIS A 66 7.75 -2.46 -12.81
C HIS A 66 6.29 -2.77 -12.46
N PHE A 67 5.77 -2.12 -11.43
CA PHE A 67 4.37 -2.23 -11.02
C PHE A 67 3.87 -0.92 -10.42
N ALA A 68 2.55 -0.74 -10.35
CA ALA A 68 1.96 0.44 -9.72
C ALA A 68 1.62 0.14 -8.26
N CYS A 69 2.26 0.85 -7.33
CA CYS A 69 1.81 0.90 -5.95
C CYS A 69 0.63 1.89 -5.86
N ILE A 70 -0.46 1.43 -5.27
CA ILE A 70 -1.72 2.15 -5.20
C ILE A 70 -2.12 2.41 -3.73
N PRO A 71 -2.97 3.42 -3.48
CA PRO A 71 -3.48 3.67 -2.13
C PRO A 71 -4.32 2.49 -1.62
N ILE A 72 -4.34 2.28 -0.31
CA ILE A 72 -5.11 1.23 0.36
C ILE A 72 -6.61 1.39 0.12
N ARG A 73 -7.14 2.61 0.04
CA ARG A 73 -8.55 2.81 -0.31
C ARG A 73 -8.90 2.20 -1.69
N VAL A 74 -7.95 2.28 -2.64
CA VAL A 74 -8.09 1.73 -3.99
C VAL A 74 -7.99 0.22 -3.90
N PHE A 75 -7.01 -0.29 -3.16
CA PHE A 75 -6.86 -1.71 -2.85
C PHE A 75 -8.15 -2.34 -2.28
N LEU A 76 -8.79 -1.67 -1.31
CA LEU A 76 -10.06 -2.08 -0.70
C LEU A 76 -11.23 -2.10 -1.70
N THR A 77 -11.24 -1.17 -2.65
CA THR A 77 -12.33 -1.05 -3.64
C THR A 77 -12.27 -2.16 -4.68
N PHE A 78 -11.06 -2.58 -5.08
CA PHE A 78 -10.87 -3.54 -6.18
C PHE A 78 -10.79 -5.00 -5.72
N ASN A 79 -10.99 -5.29 -4.43
CA ASN A 79 -10.85 -6.63 -3.83
C ASN A 79 -9.60 -7.37 -4.36
N SER A 80 -8.46 -6.69 -4.29
CA SER A 80 -7.21 -7.17 -4.87
C SER A 80 -6.81 -8.50 -4.24
N GLY A 81 -6.53 -9.50 -5.08
CA GLY A 81 -6.30 -10.91 -4.73
C GLY A 81 -5.02 -11.22 -3.94
N TYR A 82 -4.74 -10.45 -2.88
CA TYR A 82 -3.65 -10.71 -1.95
C TYR A 82 -4.22 -11.35 -0.68
N PRO A 83 -4.40 -12.69 -0.64
CA PRO A 83 -5.10 -13.39 0.45
C PRO A 83 -4.46 -13.17 1.83
N ASN A 84 -3.18 -12.84 1.85
CA ASN A 84 -2.40 -12.58 3.07
C ASN A 84 -2.43 -11.11 3.49
N CYS A 85 -3.15 -10.24 2.77
CA CYS A 85 -3.33 -8.85 3.18
C CYS A 85 -4.39 -8.79 4.27
N ALA A 86 -4.12 -8.04 5.33
CA ALA A 86 -5.04 -7.82 6.45
C ALA A 86 -6.43 -7.32 6.02
N TYR A 87 -6.51 -6.74 4.82
CA TYR A 87 -7.72 -6.18 4.23
C TYR A 87 -8.40 -7.06 3.19
N SER A 88 -7.73 -8.12 2.72
CA SER A 88 -8.30 -9.04 1.74
C SER A 88 -9.40 -9.93 2.32
N LYS A 89 -9.61 -9.89 3.64
CA LYS A 89 -10.74 -10.49 4.34
C LYS A 89 -11.55 -9.40 5.01
N LYS A 90 -12.58 -8.91 4.33
CA LYS A 90 -13.85 -8.44 4.90
C LYS A 90 -14.75 -7.86 3.80
N ILE A 91 -15.29 -8.76 2.97
CA ILE A 91 -16.72 -8.83 2.64
C ILE A 91 -17.06 -10.32 2.59
#